data_AF-A0AA39FJG4-F1
#
_entry.id   AF-A0AA39FJG4-F1
#
_cell.length_a   1.000
_cell.length_b   1.000
_cell.length_c   1.000
_cell.angle_alpha   90.00
_cell.angle_beta   90.00
_cell.angle_gamma   90.00
#
_symmetry.space_group_name_H-M   'P 1'
#
loop_
_entity.id
_entity.type
_entity.pdbx_description
1 polymer ?
#
loop_
_entity_poly.entity_id
_entity_poly.type
_entity_poly.pdbx_seq_one_letter_code
_entity_poly.pdbx_strand_id
1 'polypeptide(L)'
;MDASLFALTVSTMYIILTSLMAYWARKYAKFYTQRPFLRALLLEGIATGELCGACFELIIIADNWGVSMYAIYLFVLTIWWSLNWEDATACPYTHLEELAEGKKSFRDALLLIWAELIGGLAIFRYIQLLWALEIVSTHKNRAFDDCTTDLQVPVVIGACVEAIATCICRVVSRGLSELNPRLGNVIDAFVGTSLVIAAFNYSGGYFNPALATSLKYGCLGTTFMEHVIVYWIGACAGSLASIRIYKMPAIQNFIQKQKLKSS
;
A
#
# COMPACT_ATOMS: atom_id res chain seq x y z
N MET A 1 -23.56 -21.20 -1.17
CA MET A 1 -24.20 -20.35 -0.13
C MET A 1 -23.45 -19.04 -0.17
N ASP A 2 -24.08 -18.10 -0.84
CA ASP A 2 -23.39 -17.27 -1.82
C ASP A 2 -22.90 -15.95 -1.21
N ALA A 3 -21.93 -15.33 -1.87
CA ALA A 3 -21.43 -14.00 -1.57
C ALA A 3 -22.61 -13.00 -1.58
N SER A 4 -23.21 -12.78 -0.41
CA SER A 4 -24.44 -12.00 -0.26
C SER A 4 -24.13 -10.52 -0.09
N LEU A 5 -25.10 -9.65 -0.41
CA LEU A 5 -24.98 -8.21 -0.13
C LEU A 5 -24.71 -7.94 1.36
N PHE A 6 -25.25 -8.79 2.25
CA PHE A 6 -24.97 -8.72 3.68
C PHE A 6 -23.50 -9.00 3.99
N ALA A 7 -22.90 -10.03 3.39
CA ALA A 7 -21.47 -10.33 3.54
C ALA A 7 -20.56 -9.22 3.03
N LEU A 8 -20.91 -8.62 1.89
CA LEU A 8 -20.20 -7.45 1.38
C LEU A 8 -20.29 -6.30 2.38
N THR A 9 -21.48 -6.05 2.94
CA THR A 9 -21.72 -4.98 3.92
C THR A 9 -20.89 -5.19 5.19
N VAL A 10 -20.78 -6.42 5.70
CA VAL A 10 -19.92 -6.72 6.86
C VAL A 10 -18.45 -6.41 6.54
N SER A 11 -17.99 -6.81 5.36
CA SER A 11 -16.62 -6.50 4.89
C SER A 11 -16.39 -4.98 4.79
N THR A 12 -17.36 -4.24 4.24
CA THR A 12 -17.32 -2.77 4.19
C THR A 12 -17.25 -2.16 5.60
N MET A 13 -18.02 -2.68 6.55
CA MET A 13 -18.04 -2.18 7.92
C MET A 13 -16.71 -2.46 8.64
N TYR A 14 -16.07 -3.61 8.39
CA TYR A 14 -14.74 -3.90 8.92
C TYR A 14 -13.67 -2.95 8.36
N ILE A 15 -13.71 -2.66 7.06
CA ILE A 15 -12.85 -1.64 6.44
C ILE A 15 -13.09 -0.28 7.08
N ILE A 16 -14.34 0.17 7.18
CA ILE A 16 -14.69 1.47 7.79
C ILE A 16 -14.25 1.54 9.24
N LEU A 17 -14.51 0.51 10.04
CA LEU A 17 -14.10 0.45 11.44
C LEU A 17 -12.58 0.60 11.58
N THR A 18 -11.82 -0.15 10.77
CA THR A 18 -10.37 -0.11 10.74
C THR A 18 -9.84 1.29 10.40
N SER A 19 -10.39 1.91 9.35
CA SER A 19 -10.04 3.27 8.94
C SER A 19 -10.39 4.32 9.98
N LEU A 20 -11.54 4.19 10.66
CA LEU A 20 -11.95 5.09 11.73
C LEU A 20 -11.07 4.95 12.98
N MET A 21 -10.71 3.73 13.36
CA MET A 21 -9.78 3.47 14.45
C MET A 21 -8.42 4.10 14.15
N ALA A 22 -7.91 3.91 12.94
CA ALA A 22 -6.64 4.50 12.51
C ALA A 22 -6.69 6.04 12.47
N TYR A 23 -7.80 6.61 11.99
CA TYR A 23 -8.03 8.07 12.00
C TYR A 23 -7.91 8.65 13.41
N TRP A 24 -8.61 8.05 14.39
CA TRP A 24 -8.54 8.51 15.77
C TRP A 24 -7.18 8.24 16.40
N ALA A 25 -6.57 7.08 16.14
CA ALA A 25 -5.23 6.77 16.60
C ALA A 25 -4.19 7.81 16.12
N ARG A 26 -4.25 8.25 14.86
CA ARG A 26 -3.40 9.33 14.34
C ARG A 26 -3.63 10.64 15.09
N LYS A 27 -4.89 11.03 15.34
CA LYS A 27 -5.20 12.25 16.11
C LYS A 27 -4.64 12.18 17.53
N TYR A 28 -4.79 11.06 18.21
CA TYR A 28 -4.22 10.86 19.54
C TYR A 28 -2.70 10.86 19.53
N ALA A 29 -2.06 10.18 18.58
CA ALA A 29 -0.61 10.17 18.43
C ALA A 29 -0.06 11.59 18.24
N LYS A 30 -0.73 12.43 17.44
CA LYS A 30 -0.36 13.84 17.24
C LYS A 30 -0.56 14.69 18.49
N PHE A 31 -1.65 14.47 19.21
CA PHE A 31 -1.98 15.24 20.41
C PHE A 31 -1.01 14.96 21.56
N TYR A 32 -0.73 13.69 21.83
CA TYR A 32 0.08 13.28 22.98
C TYR A 32 1.60 13.27 22.71
N THR A 33 2.03 13.15 21.44
CA THR A 33 3.46 13.01 21.11
C THR A 33 4.06 14.32 20.65
N GLN A 34 4.81 14.97 21.56
CA GLN A 34 5.48 16.24 21.28
C GLN A 34 6.79 16.09 20.49
N ARG A 35 7.44 14.91 20.56
CA ARG A 35 8.70 14.65 19.84
C ARG A 35 8.42 14.38 18.36
N PRO A 36 8.92 15.19 17.41
CA PRO A 36 8.55 15.08 16.00
C PRO A 36 8.86 13.72 15.39
N PHE A 37 10.04 13.16 15.68
CA PHE A 37 10.45 11.88 15.11
C PHE A 37 9.66 10.70 15.69
N LEU A 38 9.43 10.68 17.01
CA LEU A 38 8.58 9.65 17.62
C LEU A 38 7.16 9.70 17.07
N ARG A 39 6.63 10.91 16.85
CA ARG A 39 5.34 11.10 16.20
C ARG A 39 5.33 10.53 14.78
N ALA A 40 6.38 10.76 13.99
CA ALA A 40 6.50 10.18 12.65
C ALA A 40 6.50 8.64 12.67
N LEU A 41 7.25 8.02 13.59
CA LEU A 41 7.25 6.55 13.77
C LEU A 41 5.84 6.01 14.06
N LEU A 42 5.11 6.65 14.97
CA LEU A 42 3.74 6.24 15.30
C LEU A 42 2.80 6.42 14.11
N LEU A 43 2.92 7.53 13.37
CA LEU A 43 2.06 7.80 12.22
C LEU A 43 2.32 6.83 11.07
N GLU A 44 3.58 6.48 10.78
CA GLU A 44 3.91 5.46 9.79
C GLU A 44 3.36 4.09 10.20
N GLY A 45 3.57 3.67 11.45
CA GLY A 45 3.02 2.40 11.94
C GLY A 45 1.49 2.34 11.89
N ILE A 46 0.79 3.44 12.24
CA ILE A 46 -0.68 3.50 12.15
C ILE A 46 -1.14 3.49 10.70
N ALA A 47 -0.46 4.20 9.80
CA ALA A 47 -0.80 4.22 8.37
C ALA A 47 -0.61 2.84 7.73
N THR A 48 0.51 2.15 8.01
CA THR A 48 0.73 0.78 7.52
C THR A 48 -0.26 -0.21 8.13
N GLY A 49 -0.61 -0.05 9.41
CA GLY A 49 -1.66 -0.83 10.05
C GLY A 49 -3.01 -0.64 9.34
N GLU A 50 -3.44 0.59 9.08
CA GLU A 50 -4.68 0.87 8.34
C GLU A 50 -4.66 0.27 6.93
N LEU A 51 -3.56 0.48 6.20
CA LEU A 51 -3.34 -0.06 4.86
C LEU A 51 -3.52 -1.58 4.85
N CYS A 52 -2.75 -2.28 5.68
CA CYS A 52 -2.76 -3.73 5.71
C CYS A 52 -4.10 -4.28 6.22
N GLY A 53 -4.69 -3.66 7.25
CA GLY A 53 -5.98 -4.06 7.78
C GLY A 53 -7.11 -3.97 6.76
N ALA A 54 -7.17 -2.87 6.00
CA ALA A 54 -8.11 -2.74 4.90
C ALA A 54 -7.81 -3.75 3.79
N CYS A 55 -6.55 -3.94 3.41
CA CYS A 55 -6.15 -4.87 2.35
C CYS A 55 -6.40 -6.35 2.69
N PHE A 56 -6.32 -6.76 3.96
CA PHE A 56 -6.75 -8.10 4.37
C PHE A 56 -8.23 -8.33 4.03
N GLU A 57 -9.08 -7.35 4.32
CA GLU A 57 -10.51 -7.45 3.99
C GLU A 57 -10.76 -7.31 2.48
N LEU A 58 -9.92 -6.57 1.75
CA LEU A 58 -9.97 -6.54 0.30
C LEU A 58 -9.69 -7.91 -0.34
N ILE A 59 -8.85 -8.76 0.27
CA ILE A 59 -8.66 -10.15 -0.20
C ILE A 59 -9.99 -10.91 -0.11
N ILE A 60 -10.72 -10.80 1.00
CA ILE A 60 -12.05 -11.40 1.14
C ILE A 60 -12.99 -10.88 0.04
N ILE A 61 -12.94 -9.58 -0.26
CA ILE A 61 -13.75 -8.98 -1.31
C ILE A 61 -13.37 -9.52 -2.69
N ALA A 62 -12.08 -9.64 -3.01
CA ALA A 62 -11.59 -10.17 -4.27
C ALA A 62 -12.00 -11.64 -4.46
N ASP A 63 -11.85 -12.47 -3.43
CA ASP A 63 -12.14 -13.91 -3.49
C ASP A 63 -13.63 -14.21 -3.71
N ASN A 64 -14.53 -13.31 -3.28
CA ASN A 64 -15.98 -13.55 -3.28
C ASN A 64 -16.76 -12.72 -4.32
N TRP A 65 -16.29 -11.52 -4.67
CA TRP A 65 -16.95 -10.64 -5.66
C TRP A 65 -16.04 -10.26 -6.84
N GLY A 66 -14.81 -10.77 -6.87
CA GLY A 66 -13.89 -10.60 -7.98
C GLY A 66 -13.10 -9.29 -7.98
N VAL A 67 -12.13 -9.24 -8.90
CA VAL A 67 -11.15 -8.16 -9.04
C VAL A 67 -11.79 -6.80 -9.34
N SER A 68 -12.94 -6.77 -10.02
CA SER A 68 -13.66 -5.52 -10.31
C SER A 68 -14.17 -4.84 -9.03
N MET A 69 -14.72 -5.61 -8.08
CA MET A 69 -15.18 -5.05 -6.81
C MET A 69 -14.00 -4.62 -5.94
N TYR A 70 -12.95 -5.45 -5.89
CA TYR A 70 -11.67 -5.09 -5.27
C TYR A 70 -11.13 -3.75 -5.79
N ALA A 71 -11.15 -3.53 -7.10
CA ALA A 71 -10.67 -2.29 -7.73
C ALA A 71 -11.45 -1.06 -7.27
N ILE A 72 -12.78 -1.16 -7.17
CA ILE A 72 -13.63 -0.05 -6.71
C ILE A 72 -13.27 0.33 -5.28
N TYR A 73 -13.16 -0.66 -4.39
CA TYR A 73 -12.80 -0.40 -3.00
C TYR A 73 -11.38 0.15 -2.87
N LEU A 74 -10.41 -0.44 -3.56
CA LEU A 74 -9.02 0.04 -3.53
C LEU A 74 -8.92 1.48 -4.05
N PHE A 75 -9.65 1.84 -5.09
CA PHE A 75 -9.69 3.20 -5.61
C PHE A 75 -10.25 4.20 -4.57
N VAL A 76 -11.34 3.85 -3.90
CA VAL A 76 -11.92 4.71 -2.83
C VAL A 76 -10.97 4.81 -1.64
N LEU A 77 -10.34 3.70 -1.25
CA LEU A 77 -9.39 3.65 -0.15
C LEU A 77 -8.11 4.44 -0.43
N THR A 78 -7.57 4.37 -1.63
CA THR A 78 -6.39 5.15 -2.03
C THR A 78 -6.65 6.66 -1.98
N ILE A 79 -7.85 7.10 -2.40
CA ILE A 79 -8.29 8.49 -2.19
C ILE A 79 -8.37 8.79 -0.68
N TRP A 80 -9.03 7.94 0.10
CA TRP A 80 -9.15 8.12 1.55
C TRP A 80 -7.79 8.26 2.24
N TRP A 81 -6.84 7.37 1.96
CA TRP A 81 -5.49 7.42 2.52
C TRP A 81 -4.76 8.70 2.11
N SER A 82 -4.84 9.11 0.84
CA SER A 82 -4.23 10.36 0.35
C SER A 82 -4.72 11.62 1.08
N LEU A 83 -5.93 11.58 1.64
CA LEU A 83 -6.52 12.70 2.37
C LEU A 83 -6.24 12.65 3.88
N ASN A 84 -5.88 11.48 4.43
CA ASN A 84 -5.85 11.26 5.89
C ASN A 84 -4.47 10.92 6.46
N TRP A 85 -3.51 10.50 5.64
CA TRP A 85 -2.17 10.11 6.12
C TRP A 85 -1.20 11.28 6.25
N GLU A 86 -1.52 12.44 5.67
CA GLU A 86 -0.64 13.62 5.67
C GLU A 86 0.77 13.24 5.16
N ASP A 87 1.79 13.31 6.03
CA ASP A 87 3.18 13.01 5.67
C ASP A 87 3.53 11.51 5.77
N ALA A 88 2.66 10.68 6.36
CA ALA A 88 2.91 9.25 6.47
C ALA A 88 2.71 8.57 5.11
N THR A 89 3.58 7.62 4.78
CA THR A 89 3.60 6.98 3.46
C THR A 89 3.22 5.50 3.49
N ALA A 90 3.37 4.86 4.65
CA ALA A 90 3.15 3.45 4.87
C ALA A 90 3.91 2.56 3.88
N CYS A 91 5.06 3.00 3.35
CA CYS A 91 5.75 2.36 2.26
C CYS A 91 7.29 2.47 2.36
N PRO A 92 8.00 1.35 2.57
CA PRO A 92 9.43 1.38 2.87
C PRO A 92 10.32 2.08 1.84
N TYR A 93 10.04 1.95 0.54
CA TYR A 93 10.92 2.52 -0.47
C TYR A 93 10.89 4.06 -0.48
N THR A 94 9.86 4.72 0.06
CA THR A 94 9.80 6.19 0.07
C THR A 94 10.92 6.74 0.97
N HIS A 95 11.18 6.07 2.09
CA HIS A 95 12.29 6.38 2.98
C HIS A 95 13.65 6.08 2.35
N LEU A 96 13.73 5.07 1.47
CA LEU A 96 14.94 4.79 0.69
C LEU A 96 15.16 5.83 -0.42
N GLU A 97 14.10 6.34 -1.05
CA GLU A 97 14.19 7.48 -1.98
C GLU A 97 14.75 8.72 -1.27
N GLU A 98 14.20 9.06 -0.09
CA GLU A 98 14.67 10.20 0.69
C GLU A 98 16.12 10.04 1.16
N LEU A 99 16.53 8.82 1.49
CA LEU A 99 17.92 8.50 1.78
C LEU A 99 18.80 8.72 0.54
N ALA A 100 18.38 8.23 -0.63
CA ALA A 100 19.11 8.39 -1.89
C ALA A 100 19.19 9.85 -2.36
N GLU A 101 18.21 10.68 -1.99
CA GLU A 101 18.18 12.13 -2.24
C GLU A 101 18.90 12.95 -1.15
N GLY A 102 19.41 12.31 -0.09
CA GLY A 102 20.10 12.98 1.01
C GLY A 102 19.20 13.77 1.96
N LYS A 103 17.89 13.51 1.94
CA LYS A 103 16.88 14.18 2.78
C LYS A 103 16.71 13.55 4.17
N LYS A 104 17.05 12.26 4.31
CA LYS A 104 16.85 11.48 5.53
C LYS A 104 18.10 10.66 5.84
N SER A 105 18.41 10.48 7.14
CA SER A 105 19.55 9.65 7.55
C SER A 105 19.21 8.16 7.40
N PHE A 106 20.23 7.31 7.22
CA PHE A 106 20.04 5.86 7.11
C PHE A 106 19.33 5.29 8.35
N ARG A 107 19.70 5.77 9.55
CA ARG A 107 19.09 5.37 10.81
C ARG A 107 17.61 5.72 10.86
N ASP A 108 17.24 6.92 10.46
CA ASP A 108 15.84 7.38 10.52
C ASP A 108 14.97 6.63 9.52
N ALA A 109 15.49 6.41 8.30
CA ALA A 109 14.81 5.60 7.29
C ALA A 109 14.56 4.18 7.80
N LEU A 110 15.58 3.53 8.38
CA LEU A 110 15.46 2.20 8.94
C LEU A 110 14.41 2.15 10.05
N LEU A 111 14.43 3.09 11.00
CA LEU A 111 13.48 3.12 12.12
C LEU A 111 12.04 3.31 11.66
N LEU A 112 11.80 4.13 10.62
CA LEU A 112 10.46 4.29 10.05
C LEU A 112 9.99 3.01 9.35
N ILE A 113 10.84 2.37 8.53
CA ILE A 113 10.54 1.06 7.92
C ILE A 113 10.19 0.03 8.99
N TRP A 114 10.93 0.00 10.10
CA TRP A 114 10.62 -0.86 11.23
C TRP A 114 9.26 -0.56 11.86
N ALA A 115 8.89 0.72 11.98
CA ALA A 115 7.58 1.11 12.49
C ALA A 115 6.45 0.67 11.57
N GLU A 116 6.63 0.78 10.25
CA GLU A 116 5.69 0.28 9.23
C GLU A 116 5.48 -1.23 9.39
N LEU A 117 6.56 -2.01 9.47
CA LEU A 117 6.49 -3.47 9.64
C LEU A 117 5.81 -3.88 10.96
N ILE A 118 6.08 -3.17 12.06
CA ILE A 118 5.40 -3.41 13.34
C ILE A 118 3.91 -3.11 13.20
N GLY A 119 3.53 -2.02 12.53
CA GLY A 119 2.13 -1.67 12.27
C GLY A 119 1.39 -2.75 11.47
N GLY A 120 2.00 -3.21 10.38
CA GLY A 120 1.47 -4.26 9.53
C GLY A 120 1.36 -5.63 10.23
N LEU A 121 2.31 -5.97 11.10
CA LEU A 121 2.23 -7.18 11.91
C LEU A 121 1.18 -7.08 13.02
N ALA A 122 1.08 -5.92 13.68
CA ALA A 122 0.14 -5.71 14.78
C ALA A 122 -1.32 -5.77 14.30
N ILE A 123 -1.61 -5.20 13.12
CA ILE A 123 -2.97 -5.18 12.59
C ILE A 123 -3.46 -6.59 12.22
N PHE A 124 -2.58 -7.52 11.86
CA PHE A 124 -2.97 -8.89 11.55
C PHE A 124 -3.72 -9.56 12.72
N ARG A 125 -3.25 -9.36 13.96
CA ARG A 125 -3.95 -9.87 15.15
C ARG A 125 -5.35 -9.27 15.31
N TYR A 126 -5.49 -7.98 15.05
CA TYR A 126 -6.80 -7.32 15.06
C TYR A 126 -7.73 -7.90 13.99
N ILE A 127 -7.25 -8.13 12.77
CA ILE A 127 -8.04 -8.74 11.69
C ILE A 127 -8.43 -10.18 12.02
N GLN A 128 -7.51 -10.99 12.57
CA GLN A 128 -7.82 -12.34 13.02
C GLN A 128 -8.97 -12.34 14.04
N LEU A 129 -9.01 -11.37 14.95
CA LEU A 129 -10.13 -11.24 15.91
C LEU A 129 -11.45 -10.92 15.19
N LEU A 130 -11.43 -10.02 14.20
CA LEU A 130 -12.62 -9.70 13.42
C LEU A 130 -13.16 -10.90 12.62
N TRP A 131 -12.26 -11.66 11.98
CA TRP A 131 -12.62 -12.86 11.22
C TRP A 131 -13.09 -14.00 12.13
N ALA A 132 -12.52 -14.14 13.33
CA ALA A 132 -12.92 -15.17 14.30
C ALA A 132 -14.36 -14.98 14.84
N LEU A 133 -14.98 -13.81 14.64
CA LEU A 133 -16.40 -13.60 14.94
C LEU A 133 -17.31 -14.35 13.96
N GLU A 134 -16.81 -14.74 12.78
CA GLU A 134 -17.51 -15.48 11.73
C GLU A 134 -18.95 -14.98 11.45
N ILE A 135 -19.15 -13.66 11.49
CA ILE A 135 -20.48 -13.03 11.31
C ILE A 135 -21.12 -13.45 9.97
N VAL A 136 -20.28 -13.72 8.96
CA VAL A 136 -20.68 -14.10 7.61
C VAL A 136 -19.86 -15.28 7.10
N SER A 137 -20.43 -16.05 6.18
CA SER A 137 -19.81 -17.27 5.65
C SER A 137 -18.48 -17.03 4.92
N THR A 138 -18.25 -15.83 4.40
CA THR A 138 -17.01 -15.43 3.73
C THR A 138 -15.82 -15.31 4.69
N HIS A 139 -16.07 -15.16 6.00
CA HIS A 139 -15.04 -15.12 7.05
C HIS A 139 -14.81 -16.46 7.75
N LYS A 140 -15.64 -17.47 7.46
CA LYS A 140 -15.55 -18.77 8.12
C LYS A 140 -14.15 -19.38 7.93
N ASN A 141 -13.53 -19.78 9.03
CA ASN A 141 -12.15 -20.28 9.14
C ASN A 141 -11.03 -19.33 8.69
N ARG A 142 -11.32 -18.15 8.13
CA ARG A 142 -10.30 -17.23 7.60
C ARG A 142 -9.28 -16.77 8.63
N ALA A 143 -9.64 -16.72 9.92
CA ALA A 143 -8.72 -16.37 10.99
C ALA A 143 -7.59 -17.40 11.19
N PHE A 144 -7.79 -18.65 10.77
CA PHE A 144 -6.91 -19.79 11.05
C PHE A 144 -6.49 -20.57 9.80
N ASP A 145 -7.06 -20.26 8.63
CA ASP A 145 -6.70 -20.90 7.37
C ASP A 145 -5.28 -20.55 6.93
N ASP A 146 -4.61 -21.52 6.29
CA ASP A 146 -3.33 -21.29 5.64
C ASP A 146 -3.50 -20.35 4.44
N CYS A 147 -2.58 -19.42 4.30
CA CYS A 147 -2.53 -18.51 3.16
C CYS A 147 -1.59 -19.03 2.06
N THR A 148 -1.88 -18.66 0.81
CA THR A 148 -1.02 -18.90 -0.35
C THR A 148 -0.46 -17.59 -0.90
N THR A 149 0.69 -17.70 -1.54
CA THR A 149 1.32 -16.61 -2.30
C THR A 149 0.43 -16.13 -3.46
N ASP A 150 0.54 -14.85 -3.80
CA ASP A 150 -0.09 -14.29 -5.01
C ASP A 150 0.89 -14.22 -6.19
N LEU A 151 2.15 -14.66 -6.00
CA LEU A 151 3.11 -14.77 -7.08
C LEU A 151 2.73 -15.96 -7.99
N GLN A 152 2.15 -15.66 -9.14
CA GLN A 152 1.70 -16.64 -10.13
C GLN A 152 2.67 -16.82 -11.31
N VAL A 153 3.78 -16.08 -11.31
CA VAL A 153 4.80 -16.09 -12.37
C VAL A 153 6.20 -16.34 -11.81
N PRO A 154 7.19 -16.71 -12.65
CA PRO A 154 8.57 -16.83 -12.21
C PRO A 154 9.08 -15.59 -11.48
N VAL A 155 9.88 -15.81 -10.45
CA VAL A 155 10.40 -14.80 -9.50
C VAL A 155 10.96 -13.57 -10.20
N VAL A 156 11.77 -13.76 -11.25
CA VAL A 156 12.36 -12.65 -12.02
C VAL A 156 11.28 -11.82 -12.72
N ILE A 157 10.26 -12.48 -13.28
CA ILE A 157 9.14 -11.80 -13.94
C ILE A 157 8.32 -11.02 -12.90
N GLY A 158 8.02 -11.62 -11.75
CA GLY A 158 7.32 -10.96 -10.65
C GLY A 158 8.08 -9.71 -10.18
N ALA A 159 9.39 -9.83 -9.97
CA ALA A 159 10.24 -8.70 -9.59
C ALA A 159 10.25 -7.59 -10.65
N CYS A 160 10.27 -7.94 -11.94
CA CYS A 160 10.16 -6.97 -13.03
C CYS A 160 8.80 -6.26 -13.05
N VAL A 161 7.70 -6.99 -12.82
CA VAL A 161 6.35 -6.41 -12.73
C VAL A 161 6.27 -5.41 -11.60
N GLU A 162 6.68 -5.80 -10.39
CA GLU A 162 6.72 -4.91 -9.22
C GLU A 162 7.61 -3.69 -9.47
N ALA A 163 8.79 -3.86 -10.07
CA ALA A 163 9.70 -2.77 -10.38
C ALA A 163 9.13 -1.78 -11.40
N ILE A 164 8.60 -2.27 -12.53
CA ILE A 164 8.09 -1.41 -13.60
C ILE A 164 6.86 -0.64 -13.11
N ALA A 165 5.91 -1.32 -12.48
CA ALA A 165 4.70 -0.69 -11.98
C ALA A 165 5.01 0.33 -10.88
N THR A 166 5.88 -0.01 -9.92
CA THR A 166 6.34 0.94 -8.89
C THR A 166 6.99 2.16 -9.56
N CYS A 167 7.86 1.96 -10.55
CA CYS A 167 8.50 3.07 -11.26
C CYS A 167 7.48 3.99 -11.93
N ILE A 168 6.48 3.44 -12.63
CA ILE A 168 5.43 4.23 -13.28
C ILE A 168 4.63 5.02 -12.24
N CYS A 169 4.15 4.37 -11.17
CA CYS A 169 3.46 5.04 -10.06
C CYS A 169 4.28 6.24 -9.57
N ARG A 170 5.55 6.02 -9.21
CA ARG A 170 6.40 7.07 -8.63
C ARG A 170 6.69 8.23 -9.58
N VAL A 171 6.89 7.98 -10.88
CA VAL A 171 7.05 9.06 -11.87
C VAL A 171 5.77 9.88 -11.98
N VAL A 172 4.62 9.22 -12.04
CA VAL A 172 3.31 9.87 -12.16
C VAL A 172 3.00 10.68 -10.90
N SER A 173 3.13 10.11 -9.70
CA SER A 173 2.86 10.82 -8.45
C SER A 173 3.71 12.10 -8.32
N ARG A 174 5.00 12.02 -8.64
CA ARG A 174 5.89 13.21 -8.62
C ARG A 174 5.42 14.28 -9.61
N GLY A 175 5.10 13.90 -10.84
CA GLY A 175 4.62 14.84 -11.86
C GLY A 175 3.29 15.50 -11.47
N LEU A 176 2.35 14.73 -10.92
CA LEU A 176 1.05 15.25 -10.48
C LEU A 176 1.16 16.19 -9.28
N SER A 177 2.07 15.90 -8.34
CA SER A 177 2.32 16.75 -7.18
C SER A 177 2.76 18.17 -7.56
N GLU A 178 3.39 18.32 -8.73
CA GLU A 178 3.86 19.60 -9.26
C GLU A 178 2.81 20.36 -10.10
N LEU A 179 1.78 19.68 -10.61
CA LEU A 179 0.79 20.28 -11.53
C LEU A 179 -0.47 20.76 -10.80
N ASN A 180 -1.12 19.88 -10.03
CA ASN A 180 -2.31 20.23 -9.26
C ASN A 180 -2.51 19.20 -8.13
N PRO A 181 -2.24 19.55 -6.86
CA PRO A 181 -2.32 18.59 -5.75
C PRO A 181 -3.70 17.96 -5.54
N ARG A 182 -4.80 18.69 -5.79
CA ARG A 182 -6.16 18.15 -5.52
C ARG A 182 -6.62 17.17 -6.57
N LEU A 183 -6.50 17.53 -7.85
CA LEU A 183 -6.84 16.60 -8.93
C LEU A 183 -5.79 15.48 -9.05
N GLY A 184 -4.54 15.79 -8.66
CA GLY A 184 -3.42 14.85 -8.61
C GLY A 184 -3.73 13.61 -7.78
N ASN A 185 -4.30 13.76 -6.58
CA ASN A 185 -4.61 12.62 -5.71
C ASN A 185 -5.59 11.63 -6.35
N VAL A 186 -6.63 12.11 -7.05
CA VAL A 186 -7.62 11.23 -7.71
C VAL A 186 -7.00 10.51 -8.91
N ILE A 187 -6.19 11.21 -9.70
CA ILE A 187 -5.49 10.62 -10.85
C ILE A 187 -4.44 9.61 -10.37
N ASP A 188 -3.70 9.92 -9.30
CA ASP A 188 -2.71 9.05 -8.70
C ASP A 188 -3.35 7.76 -8.17
N ALA A 189 -4.47 7.88 -7.44
CA ALA A 189 -5.28 6.76 -7.00
C ALA A 189 -5.77 5.90 -8.17
N PHE A 190 -6.21 6.52 -9.27
CA PHE A 190 -6.67 5.82 -10.47
C PHE A 190 -5.53 5.05 -11.15
N VAL A 191 -4.38 5.69 -11.33
CA VAL A 191 -3.20 5.07 -11.97
C VAL A 191 -2.66 3.94 -11.10
N GLY A 192 -2.50 4.17 -9.80
CA GLY A 192 -2.07 3.17 -8.84
C GLY A 192 -2.99 1.96 -8.84
N THR A 193 -4.30 2.17 -8.68
CA THR A 193 -5.29 1.08 -8.72
C THR A 193 -5.22 0.33 -10.06
N SER A 194 -5.16 1.04 -11.18
CA SER A 194 -5.10 0.42 -12.52
C SER A 194 -3.87 -0.48 -12.68
N LEU A 195 -2.71 -0.04 -12.18
CA LEU A 195 -1.48 -0.85 -12.19
C LEU A 195 -1.58 -2.06 -11.26
N VAL A 196 -2.24 -1.92 -10.10
CA VAL A 196 -2.48 -3.06 -9.19
C VAL A 196 -3.32 -4.10 -9.90
N ILE A 197 -4.42 -3.69 -10.56
CA ILE A 197 -5.28 -4.61 -11.32
C ILE A 197 -4.51 -5.26 -12.48
N ALA A 198 -3.65 -4.51 -13.18
CA ALA A 198 -2.84 -5.05 -14.26
C ALA A 198 -1.82 -6.10 -13.77
N ALA A 199 -1.26 -5.92 -12.57
CA ALA A 199 -0.30 -6.84 -11.96
C ALA A 199 -0.94 -7.94 -11.10
N PHE A 200 -2.25 -7.88 -10.85
CA PHE A 200 -2.97 -8.71 -9.88
C PHE A 200 -2.70 -10.21 -10.10
N ASN A 201 -2.88 -10.70 -11.33
CA ASN A 201 -2.68 -12.11 -11.68
C ASN A 201 -1.21 -12.50 -11.94
N TYR A 202 -0.25 -11.61 -11.66
CA TYR A 202 1.18 -11.86 -11.84
C TYR A 202 1.88 -11.94 -10.48
N SER A 203 1.85 -10.85 -9.72
CA SER A 203 2.53 -10.73 -8.43
C SER A 203 1.57 -10.40 -7.27
N GLY A 204 0.28 -10.22 -7.54
CA GLY A 204 -0.67 -9.60 -6.62
C GLY A 204 -0.71 -8.06 -6.70
N GLY A 205 0.28 -7.45 -7.36
CA GLY A 205 0.33 -5.99 -7.57
C GLY A 205 0.48 -5.20 -6.27
N TYR A 206 1.48 -5.53 -5.46
CA TYR A 206 1.60 -4.94 -4.13
C TYR A 206 2.24 -3.54 -4.13
N PHE A 207 3.32 -3.38 -4.89
CA PHE A 207 4.11 -2.14 -5.04
C PHE A 207 4.43 -1.44 -3.71
N ASN A 208 4.54 -2.23 -2.64
CA ASN A 208 4.78 -1.78 -1.28
C ASN A 208 5.35 -2.95 -0.47
N PRO A 209 6.64 -2.91 -0.08
CA PRO A 209 7.27 -4.02 0.63
C PRO A 209 6.65 -4.32 1.99
N ALA A 210 6.17 -3.31 2.73
CA ALA A 210 5.54 -3.51 4.04
C ALA A 210 4.17 -4.18 3.89
N LEU A 211 3.38 -3.77 2.90
CA LEU A 211 2.09 -4.39 2.59
C LEU A 211 2.27 -5.85 2.17
N ALA A 212 3.14 -6.13 1.19
CA ALA A 212 3.39 -7.49 0.72
C ALA A 212 3.86 -8.40 1.86
N THR A 213 4.76 -7.89 2.71
CA THR A 213 5.26 -8.63 3.86
C THR A 213 4.14 -8.91 4.87
N SER A 214 3.30 -7.93 5.16
CA SER A 214 2.22 -8.11 6.14
C SER A 214 1.17 -9.12 5.68
N LEU A 215 0.83 -9.11 4.39
CA LEU A 215 -0.24 -9.96 3.86
C LEU A 215 0.21 -11.36 3.44
N LYS A 216 1.44 -11.50 2.93
CA LYS A 216 1.87 -12.72 2.20
C LYS A 216 3.17 -13.36 2.69
N TYR A 217 3.91 -12.72 3.59
CA TYR A 217 5.13 -13.32 4.10
C TYR A 217 4.84 -14.58 4.90
N GLY A 218 5.49 -15.69 4.54
CA GLY A 218 5.29 -16.98 5.19
C GLY A 218 4.09 -17.79 4.66
N CYS A 219 3.35 -17.27 3.67
CA CYS A 219 2.33 -18.05 2.97
C CYS A 219 2.96 -19.14 2.09
N LEU A 220 2.18 -20.20 1.83
CA LEU A 220 2.59 -21.33 1.02
C LEU A 220 2.83 -20.90 -0.44
N GLY A 221 3.87 -21.46 -1.06
CA GLY A 221 4.15 -21.31 -2.51
C GLY A 221 5.33 -20.41 -2.87
N THR A 222 5.88 -19.65 -1.92
CA THR A 222 7.13 -18.88 -2.11
C THR A 222 8.07 -19.04 -0.93
N THR A 223 9.37 -19.08 -1.22
CA THR A 223 10.42 -19.04 -0.19
C THR A 223 10.64 -17.61 0.31
N PHE A 224 11.34 -17.50 1.45
CA PHE A 224 11.78 -16.22 2.01
C PHE A 224 12.50 -15.34 0.97
N MET A 225 13.46 -15.91 0.25
CA MET A 225 14.28 -15.14 -0.69
C MET A 225 13.47 -14.69 -1.91
N GLU A 226 12.55 -15.52 -2.40
CA GLU A 226 11.69 -15.14 -3.51
C GLU A 226 10.78 -13.97 -3.15
N HIS A 227 10.22 -13.98 -1.94
CA HIS A 227 9.45 -12.85 -1.40
C HIS A 227 10.27 -11.56 -1.37
N VAL A 228 11.50 -11.64 -0.85
CA VAL A 228 12.41 -10.48 -0.77
C VAL A 228 12.78 -9.98 -2.17
N ILE A 229 13.11 -10.88 -3.11
CA ILE A 229 13.50 -10.50 -4.47
C ILE A 229 12.35 -9.78 -5.19
N VAL A 230 11.13 -10.30 -5.09
CA VAL A 230 9.98 -9.73 -5.79
C VAL A 230 9.52 -8.43 -5.14
N TYR A 231 9.18 -8.48 -3.85
CA TYR A 231 8.43 -7.40 -3.22
C TYR A 231 9.29 -6.34 -2.56
N TRP A 232 10.54 -6.65 -2.20
CA TRP A 232 11.49 -5.66 -1.68
C TRP A 232 12.41 -5.17 -2.77
N ILE A 233 13.20 -6.06 -3.38
CA ILE A 233 14.20 -5.65 -4.37
C ILE A 233 13.52 -5.06 -5.61
N GLY A 234 12.51 -5.74 -6.16
CA GLY A 234 11.75 -5.25 -7.32
C GLY A 234 11.17 -3.85 -7.09
N ALA A 235 10.32 -3.70 -6.08
CA ALA A 235 9.67 -2.43 -5.77
C ALA A 235 10.68 -1.30 -5.45
N CYS A 236 11.70 -1.57 -4.61
CA CYS A 236 12.72 -0.57 -4.28
C CYS A 236 13.57 -0.18 -5.50
N ALA A 237 13.93 -1.13 -6.38
CA ALA A 237 14.67 -0.83 -7.60
C ALA A 237 13.84 0.06 -8.55
N GLY A 238 12.56 -0.26 -8.74
CA GLY A 238 11.64 0.56 -9.52
C GLY A 238 11.50 1.98 -8.98
N SER A 239 11.33 2.10 -7.66
CA SER A 239 11.27 3.36 -6.93
C SER A 239 12.56 4.20 -7.10
N LEU A 240 13.75 3.62 -6.93
CA LEU A 240 15.01 4.34 -7.14
C LEU A 240 15.24 4.73 -8.60
N ALA A 241 14.90 3.85 -9.55
CA ALA A 241 14.97 4.15 -10.98
C ALA A 241 14.08 5.33 -11.36
N SER A 242 12.89 5.43 -10.73
CA SER A 242 11.93 6.50 -10.99
C SER A 242 12.51 7.90 -10.69
N ILE A 243 13.43 8.04 -9.73
CA ILE A 243 14.10 9.33 -9.45
C ILE A 243 14.92 9.79 -10.66
N ARG A 244 15.65 8.86 -11.29
CA ARG A 244 16.47 9.16 -12.47
C ARG A 244 15.62 9.44 -13.69
N ILE A 245 14.58 8.62 -13.90
CA ILE A 245 13.63 8.79 -15.00
C ILE A 245 12.91 10.13 -14.87
N TYR A 246 12.43 10.48 -13.69
CA TYR A 246 11.76 11.76 -13.43
C TYR A 246 12.65 12.96 -13.82
N LYS A 247 13.97 12.89 -13.55
CA LYS A 247 14.94 13.94 -13.87
C LYS A 247 15.34 14.00 -15.35
N MET A 248 14.87 13.09 -16.20
CA MET A 248 15.18 13.12 -17.62
C MET A 248 14.60 14.38 -18.30
N PRO A 249 15.34 15.03 -19.22
CA PRO A 249 14.88 16.26 -19.87
C PRO A 249 13.52 16.12 -20.57
N ALA A 250 13.23 14.97 -21.16
CA ALA A 250 11.95 14.71 -21.83
C ALA A 250 10.76 14.82 -20.86
N ILE A 251 10.86 14.23 -19.67
CA ILE A 251 9.81 14.26 -18.65
C ILE A 251 9.69 15.65 -18.04
N GLN A 252 10.81 16.28 -17.68
CA GLN A 252 10.81 17.64 -17.12
C GLN A 252 10.24 18.67 -18.10
N ASN A 253 10.61 18.58 -19.39
CA ASN A 253 10.05 19.45 -20.43
C ASN A 253 8.55 19.23 -20.62
N PHE A 254 8.06 17.99 -20.51
CA PHE A 254 6.64 17.70 -20.56
C PHE A 254 5.89 18.32 -19.37
N ILE A 255 6.38 18.12 -18.14
CA ILE A 255 5.77 18.68 -16.93
C ILE A 255 5.76 20.21 -17.00
N GLN A 256 6.87 20.84 -17.40
CA GLN A 256 6.95 22.29 -17.52
C GLN A 256 5.95 22.83 -18.56
N LYS A 257 5.79 22.15 -19.70
CA LYS A 257 4.77 22.52 -20.69
C LYS A 257 3.34 22.42 -20.14
N GLN A 258 3.06 21.43 -19.29
CA GLN A 258 1.73 21.29 -18.67
C GLN A 258 1.49 22.37 -17.61
N LYS A 259 2.50 22.69 -16.78
CA LYS A 259 2.42 23.81 -15.80
C LYS A 259 2.05 25.14 -16.47
N LEU A 260 2.64 25.42 -17.63
CA LEU A 260 2.35 26.63 -18.40
C LEU A 260 0.94 26.67 -18.98
N LYS A 261 0.30 25.51 -19.22
CA LYS A 261 -1.08 25.42 -19.72
C LYS A 261 -2.12 25.54 -18.60
N SER A 262 -1.74 25.23 -17.37
CA SER A 262 -2.62 25.27 -16.19
C SER A 262 -2.52 26.57 -15.39
N SER A 263 -1.60 27.47 -15.75
CA SER A 263 -1.45 28.82 -15.19
C SER A 263 -2.25 29.82 -16.01
#